data_AF-A0A941WYV1-F1
#
_entry.id   AF-A0A941WYV1-F1
#
_cell.length_a   1.000
_cell.length_b   1.000
_cell.length_c   1.000
_cell.angle_alpha   90.00
_cell.angle_beta   90.00
_cell.angle_gamma   90.00
#
_symmetry.space_group_name_H-M   'P 1'
#
loop_
_entity.id
_entity.type
_entity.pdbx_description
1 polymer ?
#
loop_
_entity_poly.entity_id
_entity_poly.type
_entity_poly.pdbx_seq_one_letter_code
_entity_poly.pdbx_strand_id
1 'polypeptide(L)'
;MKKSVIITIIVIYVLAIVVVGFIGLKMKVYDEQKYVEKIECISDGYKDYDPNTETGLAKIHAGYIGYIKKDYKSGLKVEIKCRITPDNATHKKLEYIYDENSTIYKLTTNSDGTATIEFLKGGVATIIIRSTDSKQTQIKIEVSAFDWSILG
;
A
#
# COMPACT_ATOMS: atom_id res chain seq x y z
N MET A 1 20.80 53.58 33.55
CA MET A 1 20.49 53.43 32.11
C MET A 1 19.47 54.48 31.71
N LYS A 2 19.63 55.15 30.57
CA LYS A 2 18.64 56.14 30.11
C LYS A 2 17.32 55.42 29.82
N LYS A 3 16.18 55.99 30.23
CA LYS A 3 14.84 55.39 30.05
C LYS A 3 14.58 54.94 28.60
N SER A 4 15.12 55.69 27.64
CA SER A 4 15.11 55.35 26.21
C SER A 4 15.72 53.97 25.89
N VAL A 5 16.82 53.60 26.53
CA VAL A 5 17.52 52.32 26.27
C VAL A 5 16.67 51.12 26.70
N ILE A 6 15.98 51.24 27.84
CA ILE A 6 15.12 50.18 28.38
C ILE A 6 13.92 49.96 27.45
N ILE A 7 13.32 51.04 26.94
CA ILE A 7 12.18 50.96 26.02
C ILE A 7 12.59 50.28 24.71
N THR A 8 13.77 50.60 24.16
CA THR A 8 14.25 49.99 22.91
C THR A 8 14.46 48.48 23.05
N ILE A 9 15.02 48.02 24.17
CA ILE A 9 15.24 46.59 24.43
C ILE A 9 13.90 45.84 24.49
N ILE A 10 12.89 46.41 25.16
CA ILE A 10 11.56 45.81 25.26
C ILE A 10 10.92 45.70 23.87
N VAL A 11 11.01 46.73 23.05
CA VAL A 11 10.45 46.73 21.69
C VAL A 11 11.11 45.66 20.81
N ILE A 12 12.44 45.55 20.83
CA ILE A 12 13.18 44.53 20.07
C ILE A 12 12.80 43.12 20.54
N TYR A 13 12.65 42.92 21.86
CA TYR A 13 12.29 41.63 22.43
C TYR A 13 10.89 41.18 22.00
N VAL A 14 9.91 42.08 22.04
CA VAL A 14 8.53 41.78 21.58
C VAL A 14 8.51 41.48 20.07
N LEU A 15 9.24 42.26 19.27
CA LEU A 15 9.38 42.01 17.83
C LEU A 15 9.99 40.63 17.55
N ALA A 16 11.04 40.24 18.29
CA ALA A 16 11.68 38.94 18.14
C ALA A 16 10.71 37.78 18.45
N ILE A 17 9.88 37.90 19.51
CA ILE A 17 8.87 36.89 19.84
C ILE A 17 7.84 36.73 18.71
N VAL A 18 7.36 37.85 18.14
CA VAL A 18 6.38 37.81 17.04
C VAL A 18 6.98 37.15 15.80
N VAL A 19 8.23 37.47 15.46
CA VAL A 19 8.95 36.88 14.32
C VAL A 19 9.17 35.37 14.52
N VAL A 20 9.69 34.97 15.68
CA VAL A 20 9.93 33.54 16.00
C VAL A 20 8.62 32.77 16.09
N GLY A 21 7.56 33.35 16.65
CA GLY A 21 6.24 32.74 16.72
C GLY A 21 5.64 32.51 15.33
N PHE A 22 5.68 33.52 14.46
CA PHE A 22 5.10 33.41 13.11
C PHE A 22 5.89 32.43 12.22
N ILE A 23 7.22 32.49 12.27
CA ILE A 23 8.09 31.58 11.48
C ILE A 23 8.06 30.17 12.06
N GLY A 24 8.12 30.01 13.38
CA GLY A 24 8.08 28.71 14.06
C GLY A 24 6.78 27.94 13.83
N LEU A 25 5.65 28.64 13.83
CA LEU A 25 4.35 28.03 13.49
C LEU A 25 4.29 27.58 12.03
N LYS A 26 4.85 28.37 11.10
CA LYS A 26 4.92 28.00 9.66
C LYS A 26 5.77 26.75 9.43
N MET A 27 6.86 26.56 10.16
CA MET A 27 7.70 25.35 10.04
C MET A 27 7.00 24.08 10.53
N LYS A 28 6.14 24.17 11.55
CA LYS A 28 5.43 23.00 12.10
C LYS A 28 4.26 22.52 11.22
N VAL A 29 3.76 23.38 10.34
CA VAL A 29 2.63 23.08 9.43
C VAL A 29 3.11 22.50 8.09
N TYR A 30 4.37 22.71 7.71
CA TYR A 30 4.89 22.36 6.39
C TYR A 30 5.53 20.96 6.31
N ASP A 31 5.00 20.00 7.04
CA ASP A 31 5.26 18.58 6.76
C ASP A 31 4.05 18.06 5.95
N GLU A 32 4.06 18.34 4.65
CA GLU A 32 2.99 17.90 3.75
C GLU A 32 2.94 16.37 3.73
N GLN A 33 1.91 15.79 4.35
CA GLN A 33 1.68 14.35 4.30
C GLN A 33 1.33 13.94 2.86
N LYS A 34 2.21 13.12 2.26
CA LYS A 34 1.98 12.54 0.93
C LYS A 34 1.35 11.17 1.09
N TYR A 35 0.11 11.06 0.62
CA TYR A 35 -0.66 9.82 0.68
C TYR A 35 -0.30 8.89 -0.49
N VAL A 36 -0.59 7.61 -0.30
CA VAL A 36 -0.56 6.62 -1.37
C VAL A 36 -1.67 6.95 -2.37
N GLU A 37 -1.33 7.04 -3.64
CA GLU A 37 -2.29 7.33 -4.71
C GLU A 37 -2.63 6.09 -5.51
N LYS A 38 -1.62 5.25 -5.78
CA LYS A 38 -1.76 4.04 -6.57
C LYS A 38 -0.95 2.91 -5.97
N ILE A 39 -1.51 1.70 -6.02
CA ILE A 39 -0.82 0.45 -5.71
C ILE A 39 -0.81 -0.37 -6.99
N GLU A 40 0.36 -0.86 -7.39
CA GLU A 40 0.54 -1.69 -8.59
C GLU A 40 1.18 -3.01 -8.20
N CYS A 41 0.57 -4.14 -8.56
CA CYS A 41 1.18 -5.45 -8.35
C CYS A 41 2.29 -5.68 -9.38
N ILE A 42 3.49 -6.01 -8.92
CA ILE A 42 4.67 -6.27 -9.75
C ILE A 42 5.22 -7.69 -9.52
N SER A 43 4.36 -8.57 -9.01
CA SER A 43 4.69 -9.95 -8.70
C SER A 43 4.97 -10.75 -9.96
N ASP A 44 5.81 -11.79 -9.85
CA ASP A 44 6.11 -12.65 -10.99
C ASP A 44 4.86 -13.38 -11.50
N GLY A 45 4.61 -13.28 -12.81
CA GLY A 45 3.44 -13.86 -13.46
C GLY A 45 2.12 -13.09 -13.25
N TYR A 46 2.17 -11.87 -12.69
CA TYR A 46 1.01 -11.00 -12.61
C TYR A 46 0.57 -10.51 -14.00
N LYS A 47 -0.74 -10.50 -14.22
CA LYS A 47 -1.40 -9.95 -15.41
C LYS A 47 -2.60 -9.12 -15.00
N ASP A 48 -2.72 -7.93 -15.57
CA ASP A 48 -3.93 -7.12 -15.42
C ASP A 48 -5.13 -7.82 -16.07
N TYR A 49 -6.31 -7.63 -15.50
CA TYR A 49 -7.54 -7.97 -16.19
C TYR A 49 -7.81 -6.91 -17.25
N ASP A 50 -7.92 -7.33 -18.51
CA ASP A 50 -8.30 -6.41 -19.59
C ASP A 50 -9.81 -6.08 -19.48
N PRO A 51 -10.17 -4.81 -19.20
CA PRO A 51 -11.56 -4.39 -19.09
C PRO A 51 -12.32 -4.47 -20.41
N ASN A 52 -11.63 -4.57 -21.55
CA ASN A 52 -12.20 -4.54 -22.90
C ASN A 52 -12.35 -5.93 -23.55
N THR A 53 -11.94 -7.01 -22.88
CA THR A 53 -12.26 -8.36 -23.35
C THR A 53 -13.78 -8.56 -23.29
N GLU A 54 -14.44 -8.53 -24.46
CA GLU A 54 -15.90 -8.49 -24.72
C GLU A 54 -16.74 -9.66 -24.18
N THR A 55 -16.24 -10.45 -23.25
CA THR A 55 -17.03 -11.43 -22.51
C THR A 55 -17.17 -10.95 -21.09
N GLY A 56 -18.35 -11.03 -20.49
CA GLY A 56 -18.67 -10.54 -19.14
C GLY A 56 -17.78 -10.99 -17.97
N LEU A 57 -16.61 -11.59 -18.19
CA LEU A 57 -15.56 -11.89 -17.21
C LEU A 57 -15.09 -10.67 -16.40
N ALA A 58 -14.98 -9.47 -16.99
CA ALA A 58 -14.70 -8.25 -16.22
C ALA A 58 -15.83 -7.88 -15.24
N LYS A 59 -17.07 -8.32 -15.49
CA LYS A 59 -18.20 -8.23 -14.55
C LYS A 59 -18.27 -9.39 -13.55
N ILE A 60 -17.73 -10.57 -13.90
CA ILE A 60 -17.73 -11.77 -13.05
C ILE A 60 -16.57 -11.72 -12.03
N HIS A 61 -15.43 -11.14 -12.38
CA HIS A 61 -14.31 -10.91 -11.46
C HIS A 61 -14.53 -9.63 -10.65
N ALA A 62 -15.56 -9.65 -9.81
CA ALA A 62 -16.02 -8.58 -8.92
C ALA A 62 -14.88 -7.81 -8.20
N GLY A 63 -14.44 -6.73 -8.83
CA GLY A 63 -13.48 -5.76 -8.29
C GLY A 63 -12.01 -6.20 -8.30
N TYR A 64 -11.64 -7.29 -8.99
CA TYR A 64 -10.24 -7.67 -9.14
C TYR A 64 -9.56 -6.86 -10.24
N ILE A 65 -8.36 -6.36 -9.97
CA ILE A 65 -7.58 -5.60 -10.96
C ILE A 65 -6.67 -6.49 -11.82
N GLY A 66 -6.32 -7.68 -11.33
CA GLY A 66 -5.50 -8.63 -12.07
C GLY A 66 -5.35 -9.96 -11.34
N TYR A 67 -4.56 -10.85 -11.93
CA TYR A 67 -4.39 -12.22 -11.47
C TYR A 67 -2.98 -12.76 -11.64
N ILE A 68 -2.67 -13.81 -10.88
CA ILE A 68 -1.50 -14.66 -11.03
C ILE A 68 -1.99 -16.10 -11.18
N LYS A 69 -1.51 -16.79 -12.20
CA LYS A 69 -1.79 -18.22 -12.45
C LYS A 69 -0.48 -19.01 -12.37
N LYS A 70 -0.45 -20.05 -11.55
CA LYS A 70 0.69 -20.97 -11.43
C LYS A 70 0.21 -22.42 -11.46
N ASP A 71 1.09 -23.32 -11.91
CA ASP A 71 0.86 -24.75 -11.78
C ASP A 71 1.05 -25.16 -10.32
N TYR A 72 0.05 -25.84 -9.75
CA TYR A 72 0.13 -26.28 -8.37
C TYR A 72 1.20 -27.36 -8.20
N LYS A 73 2.04 -27.17 -7.19
CA LYS A 73 2.97 -28.17 -6.64
C LYS A 73 2.87 -28.10 -5.12
N SER A 74 3.03 -29.24 -4.45
CA SER A 74 3.02 -29.26 -2.98
C SER A 74 4.08 -28.30 -2.43
N GLY A 75 3.68 -27.39 -1.54
CA GLY A 75 4.55 -26.35 -0.99
C GLY A 75 4.85 -25.18 -1.93
N LEU A 76 4.07 -24.99 -2.99
CA LEU A 76 4.20 -23.83 -3.89
C LEU A 76 4.08 -22.53 -3.09
N LYS A 77 5.09 -21.67 -3.26
CA LYS A 77 5.12 -20.32 -2.68
C LYS A 77 5.05 -19.28 -3.79
N VAL A 78 4.15 -18.32 -3.64
CA VAL A 78 3.96 -17.19 -4.54
C VAL A 78 4.19 -15.91 -3.76
N GLU A 79 5.18 -15.14 -4.16
CA GLU A 79 5.52 -13.86 -3.54
C GLU A 79 4.70 -12.73 -4.17
N ILE A 80 4.08 -11.91 -3.33
CA ILE A 80 3.25 -10.76 -3.69
C ILE A 80 4.05 -9.49 -3.42
N LYS A 81 4.51 -8.87 -4.51
CA LYS A 81 5.20 -7.59 -4.53
C LYS A 81 4.31 -6.50 -5.10
N CYS A 82 4.30 -5.36 -4.44
CA CYS A 82 3.58 -4.18 -4.89
C CYS A 82 4.51 -2.97 -4.94
N ARG A 83 4.28 -2.10 -5.93
CA ARG A 83 4.86 -0.76 -6.02
C ARG A 83 3.81 0.26 -5.59
N ILE A 84 4.26 1.27 -4.85
CA ILE A 84 3.41 2.35 -4.32
C ILE A 84 3.82 3.64 -5.01
N THR A 85 2.84 4.37 -5.53
CA THR A 85 3.05 5.69 -6.13
C THR A 85 2.29 6.74 -5.30
N PRO A 86 2.92 7.87 -4.96
CA PRO A 86 4.32 8.23 -5.26
C PRO A 86 5.34 7.51 -4.36
N ASP A 87 6.56 7.34 -4.88
CA ASP A 87 7.68 6.71 -4.16
C ASP A 87 8.10 7.47 -2.89
N ASN A 88 7.63 8.71 -2.68
CA ASN A 88 7.90 9.50 -1.48
C ASN A 88 6.66 9.67 -0.57
N ALA A 89 5.68 8.77 -0.67
CA ALA A 89 4.57 8.73 0.28
C ALA A 89 5.08 8.60 1.73
N THR A 90 4.48 9.35 2.65
CA THR A 90 4.86 9.42 4.07
C THR A 90 4.64 8.08 4.78
N HIS A 91 3.59 7.35 4.41
CA HIS A 91 3.24 6.05 4.97
C HIS A 91 3.13 5.00 3.85
N LYS A 92 4.17 4.20 3.67
CA LYS A 92 4.26 3.17 2.60
C LYS A 92 3.84 1.77 3.03
N LYS A 93 3.33 1.62 4.25
CA LYS A 93 2.99 0.30 4.77
C LYS A 93 1.71 -0.19 4.09
N LEU A 94 1.75 -1.44 3.64
CA LEU A 94 0.61 -2.15 3.09
C LEU A 94 0.10 -3.18 4.09
N GLU A 95 -1.20 -3.37 4.05
CA GLU A 95 -1.93 -4.42 4.76
C GLU A 95 -2.48 -5.41 3.74
N TYR A 96 -2.35 -6.69 4.04
CA TYR A 96 -2.86 -7.79 3.22
C TYR A 96 -4.04 -8.42 3.94
N ILE A 97 -5.23 -8.29 3.35
CA ILE A 97 -6.47 -8.87 3.87
C ILE A 97 -6.78 -10.12 3.06
N TYR A 98 -6.96 -11.24 3.75
CA TYR A 98 -7.15 -12.57 3.18
C TYR A 98 -7.95 -13.44 4.16
N ASP A 99 -8.30 -14.66 3.74
CA ASP A 99 -8.94 -15.64 4.62
C ASP A 99 -7.90 -16.37 5.47
N GLU A 100 -7.72 -15.94 6.72
CA GLU A 100 -6.78 -16.52 7.68
C GLU A 100 -7.10 -17.99 8.03
N ASN A 101 -8.36 -18.40 7.86
CA ASN A 101 -8.82 -19.77 8.16
C ASN A 101 -8.86 -20.66 6.92
N SER A 102 -8.28 -20.21 5.81
CA SER A 102 -8.28 -20.98 4.57
C SER A 102 -7.57 -22.33 4.75
N THR A 103 -8.20 -23.38 4.21
CA THR A 103 -7.56 -24.71 4.09
C THR A 103 -6.78 -24.87 2.79
N ILE A 104 -6.79 -23.85 1.92
CA ILE A 104 -6.16 -23.87 0.58
C ILE A 104 -4.77 -23.26 0.64
N TYR A 105 -4.62 -22.16 1.37
CA TYR A 105 -3.37 -21.40 1.40
C TYR A 105 -3.12 -20.80 2.79
N LYS A 106 -1.88 -20.39 3.02
CA LYS A 106 -1.48 -19.53 4.13
C LYS A 106 -0.77 -18.31 3.55
N LEU A 107 -0.99 -17.13 4.14
CA LEU A 107 -0.25 -15.93 3.78
C LEU A 107 0.64 -15.52 4.96
N THR A 108 1.88 -15.16 4.66
CA THR A 108 2.82 -14.58 5.64
C THR A 108 3.31 -13.25 5.11
N THR A 109 3.17 -12.18 5.91
CA THR A 109 3.73 -10.87 5.59
C THR A 109 5.21 -10.86 5.98
N ASN A 110 6.06 -10.51 5.03
CA ASN A 110 7.51 -10.45 5.19
C ASN A 110 7.93 -9.11 5.80
N SER A 111 9.11 -9.07 6.41
CA SER A 111 9.66 -7.85 7.05
C SER A 111 9.97 -6.73 6.05
N ASP A 112 10.11 -7.04 4.77
CA ASP A 112 10.34 -6.08 3.68
C ASP A 112 9.04 -5.43 3.16
N GLY A 113 7.89 -5.80 3.72
CA GLY A 113 6.58 -5.28 3.33
C GLY A 113 5.91 -6.06 2.19
N THR A 114 6.54 -7.12 1.67
CA THR A 114 5.90 -8.06 0.73
C THR A 114 5.08 -9.11 1.48
N ALA A 115 4.30 -9.92 0.76
CA ALA A 115 3.61 -11.08 1.32
C ALA A 115 3.96 -12.34 0.55
N THR A 116 4.01 -13.49 1.21
CA THR A 116 4.19 -14.79 0.58
C THR A 116 2.97 -15.66 0.82
N ILE A 117 2.38 -16.17 -0.27
CA ILE A 117 1.28 -17.13 -0.25
C ILE A 117 1.86 -18.53 -0.42
N GLU A 118 1.66 -19.40 0.56
CA GLU A 118 1.97 -20.82 0.47
C GLU A 118 0.69 -21.60 0.19
N PHE A 119 0.61 -22.26 -0.97
CA PHE A 119 -0.51 -23.11 -1.33
C PHE A 119 -0.33 -24.52 -0.74
N LEU A 120 -1.31 -24.93 0.08
CA LEU A 120 -1.38 -26.25 0.73
C LEU A 120 -2.08 -27.29 -0.17
N LYS A 121 -2.95 -26.82 -1.06
CA LYS A 121 -3.63 -27.61 -2.10
C LYS A 121 -4.01 -26.70 -3.27
N GLY A 122 -4.39 -27.30 -4.40
CA GLY A 122 -4.89 -26.55 -5.55
C GLY A 122 -6.13 -25.73 -5.20
N GLY A 123 -6.19 -24.49 -5.69
CA GLY A 123 -7.31 -23.57 -5.45
C GLY A 123 -6.97 -22.12 -5.76
N VAL A 124 -7.80 -21.22 -5.22
CA VAL A 124 -7.73 -19.77 -5.45
C VAL A 124 -7.57 -19.05 -4.12
N ALA A 125 -6.68 -18.06 -4.09
CA ALA A 125 -6.49 -17.11 -3.01
C ALA A 125 -6.94 -15.71 -3.47
N THR A 126 -7.82 -15.08 -2.70
CA THR A 126 -8.28 -13.71 -2.91
C THR A 126 -7.56 -12.80 -1.94
N ILE A 127 -6.73 -11.90 -2.46
CA ILE A 127 -5.93 -11.00 -1.62
C ILE A 127 -6.32 -9.55 -1.90
N ILE A 128 -6.66 -8.82 -0.85
CA ILE A 128 -6.86 -7.37 -0.92
C ILE A 128 -5.61 -6.72 -0.32
N ILE A 129 -4.97 -5.85 -1.08
CA ILE A 129 -3.80 -5.07 -0.66
C ILE A 129 -4.26 -3.64 -0.42
N ARG A 130 -4.10 -3.12 0.79
CA ARG A 130 -4.60 -1.82 1.22
C ARG A 130 -3.48 -0.97 1.84
N SER A 131 -3.43 0.32 1.53
CA SER A 131 -2.55 1.26 2.24
C SER A 131 -3.03 1.48 3.66
N THR A 132 -2.11 1.56 4.61
CA THR A 132 -2.45 1.84 6.02
C THR A 132 -2.54 3.34 6.33
N ASP A 133 -2.43 4.19 5.31
CA ASP A 133 -2.63 5.63 5.47
C ASP A 133 -4.13 5.97 5.59
N SER A 134 -4.46 7.21 5.92
CA SER A 134 -5.85 7.63 6.08
C SER A 134 -6.67 7.59 4.78
N LYS A 135 -6.01 7.47 3.62
CA LYS A 135 -6.67 7.40 2.31
C LYS A 135 -7.13 5.99 1.98
N GLN A 136 -6.49 4.96 2.55
CA GLN A 136 -6.88 3.55 2.42
C GLN A 136 -7.05 3.08 0.96
N THR A 137 -6.19 3.56 0.06
CA THR A 137 -6.14 3.08 -1.33
C THR A 137 -5.95 1.57 -1.33
N GLN A 138 -6.73 0.86 -2.14
CA GLN A 138 -6.69 -0.61 -2.17
C GLN A 138 -6.80 -1.17 -3.58
N ILE A 139 -6.23 -2.36 -3.74
CA ILE A 139 -6.37 -3.20 -4.92
C ILE A 139 -6.75 -4.61 -4.50
N LYS A 140 -7.40 -5.35 -5.39
CA LYS A 140 -7.79 -6.74 -5.16
C LYS A 140 -7.21 -7.60 -6.27
N ILE A 141 -6.49 -8.65 -5.92
CA ILE A 141 -5.87 -9.58 -6.87
C ILE A 141 -6.31 -11.01 -6.59
N GLU A 142 -6.32 -11.81 -7.65
CA GLU A 142 -6.58 -13.24 -7.58
C GLU A 142 -5.29 -14.02 -7.81
N VAL A 143 -4.98 -14.98 -6.94
CA VAL A 143 -3.85 -15.90 -7.14
C VAL A 143 -4.39 -17.30 -7.21
N SER A 144 -4.19 -17.99 -8.32
CA SER A 144 -4.66 -19.35 -8.53
C SER A 144 -3.49 -20.30 -8.74
N ALA A 145 -3.57 -21.45 -8.08
CA ALA A 145 -2.66 -22.55 -8.25
C ALA A 145 -3.48 -23.81 -8.50
N PHE A 146 -3.41 -24.37 -9.69
CA PHE A 146 -4.12 -25.61 -10.03
C PHE A 146 -3.18 -26.57 -10.74
N ASP A 147 -3.41 -27.86 -10.54
CA ASP A 147 -2.76 -28.87 -11.36
C ASP A 147 -3.58 -29.02 -12.64
N TRP A 148 -3.14 -28.35 -13.70
CA TRP A 148 -3.83 -28.36 -14.99
C TRP A 148 -3.62 -29.67 -15.74
N SER A 149 -2.68 -30.51 -15.30
CA SER A 149 -2.36 -31.81 -15.90
C SER A 149 -3.46 -32.86 -15.68
N ILE A 150 -4.31 -32.67 -14.66
CA ILE A 150 -5.40 -33.60 -14.31
C ILE A 150 -6.72 -33.30 -15.02
N LEU A 151 -6.77 -32.21 -15.80
CA LEU A 151 -7.95 -31.77 -16.55
C LEU A 151 -7.85 -32.10 -18.07
N GLY A 152 -6.80 -32.84 -18.47
CA GLY A 152 -6.56 -33.33 -19.83
C GLY A 152 -6.86 -34.81 -20.00
#